data_AF-A0A950W4K0-F1
#
_entry.id   AF-A0A950W4K0-F1
#
_cell.length_a   1.000
_cell.length_b   1.000
_cell.length_c   1.000
_cell.angle_alpha   90.00
_cell.angle_beta   90.00
_cell.angle_gamma   90.00
#
_symmetry.space_group_name_H-M   'P 1'
#
loop_
_entity.id
_entity.type
_entity.pdbx_description
1 polymer ?
#
loop_
_entity_poly.entity_id
_entity_poly.type
_entity_poly.pdbx_seq_one_letter_code
_entity_poly.pdbx_strand_id
1 'polypeptide(L)'
;MSARHLIATVLLIGGVALQLLAVLGLVVMRDVFDRLHYVGMAGYGGLLIGVAVLLRESFSLIGDKALATGIVLVTLGPLAVHTTARSFRTRERGDWRQGIESEAEPK
;
A
#
# COMPACT_ATOMS: atom_id res chain seq x y z
N MET A 1 17.94 -8.92 -26.60
CA MET A 1 17.49 -8.92 -25.19
C MET A 1 17.19 -10.36 -24.77
N SER A 2 17.59 -10.78 -23.57
CA SER A 2 17.14 -12.05 -22.98
C SER A 2 15.69 -11.93 -22.50
N ALA A 3 14.91 -13.01 -22.54
CA ALA A 3 13.53 -13.05 -22.04
C ALA A 3 13.44 -12.59 -20.57
N ARG A 4 14.42 -12.99 -19.75
CA ARG A 4 14.57 -12.56 -18.35
C ARG A 4 14.67 -11.04 -18.22
N HIS A 5 15.44 -10.41 -19.11
CA HIS A 5 15.63 -8.96 -19.12
C HIS A 5 14.34 -8.23 -19.51
N LEU A 6 13.65 -8.72 -20.54
CA LEU A 6 12.37 -8.16 -20.98
C LEU A 6 11.33 -8.21 -19.85
N ILE A 7 11.19 -9.35 -19.17
CA ILE A 7 10.25 -9.52 -18.04
C ILE A 7 10.61 -8.52 -16.91
N ALA A 8 11.88 -8.42 -16.55
CA ALA A 8 12.32 -7.47 -15.53
C ALA A 8 11.99 -6.02 -15.91
N THR A 9 12.18 -5.62 -17.17
CA THR A 9 11.83 -4.28 -17.65
C THR A 9 10.32 -4.03 -17.57
N VAL A 10 9.48 -4.98 -17.99
CA VAL A 10 8.02 -4.83 -17.92
C VAL A 10 7.54 -4.70 -16.49
N LEU A 11 8.05 -5.53 -15.58
CA LEU A 11 7.73 -5.45 -14.14
C LEU A 11 8.15 -4.10 -13.54
N LEU A 12 9.35 -3.62 -13.88
CA LEU A 12 9.84 -2.34 -13.40
C LEU A 12 8.96 -1.19 -13.87
N ILE A 13 8.64 -1.13 -15.17
CA ILE A 13 7.76 -0.10 -15.73
C ILE A 13 6.37 -0.17 -15.10
N GLY A 14 5.80 -1.36 -14.95
CA GLY A 14 4.51 -1.57 -14.30
C GLY A 14 4.50 -1.12 -12.85
N GLY A 15 5.55 -1.44 -12.09
CA GLY A 15 5.70 -1.01 -10.70
C GLY A 15 5.83 0.50 -10.56
N VAL A 16 6.61 1.14 -11.43
CA VAL A 16 6.73 2.61 -11.49
C VAL A 16 5.39 3.24 -11.86
N ALA A 17 4.67 2.69 -12.84
CA ALA A 17 3.36 3.20 -13.24
C ALA A 17 2.35 3.13 -12.08
N LEU A 18 2.32 2.02 -11.32
CA LEU A 18 1.49 1.92 -10.11
C LEU A 18 1.88 2.96 -9.06
N GLN A 19 3.18 3.21 -8.87
CA GLN A 19 3.65 4.22 -7.92
C GLN A 19 3.19 5.63 -8.33
N LEU A 20 3.28 5.95 -9.63
CA LEU A 20 2.80 7.22 -10.17
C LEU A 20 1.27 7.35 -10.02
N LEU A 21 0.52 6.27 -10.27
CA LEU A 21 -0.93 6.25 -10.05
C LEU A 21 -1.30 6.43 -8.57
N ALA A 22 -0.54 5.83 -7.65
CA ALA A 22 -0.75 6.00 -6.22
C ALA A 22 -0.53 7.46 -5.78
N VAL A 23 0.57 8.09 -6.25
CA VAL A 23 0.86 9.51 -5.97
C VAL A 23 -0.17 10.42 -6.62
N LEU A 24 -0.54 10.15 -7.88
CA LEU A 24 -1.54 10.94 -8.60
C LEU A 24 -2.89 10.88 -7.90
N GLY A 25 -3.35 9.68 -7.54
CA GLY A 25 -4.60 9.49 -6.80
C GLY A 25 -4.58 10.15 -5.43
N LEU A 26 -3.45 10.09 -4.72
CA LEU A 26 -3.27 10.80 -3.46
C LEU A 26 -3.42 12.32 -3.61
N VAL A 27 -2.90 12.92 -4.69
CA VAL A 27 -2.96 14.37 -4.91
C VAL A 27 -4.32 14.83 -5.45
N VAL A 28 -4.92 14.06 -6.37
CA VAL A 28 -6.12 14.43 -7.13
C VAL A 28 -7.41 14.18 -6.35
N MET A 29 -7.52 13.09 -5.59
CA MET A 29 -8.78 12.70 -4.94
C MET A 29 -9.18 13.67 -3.84
N ARG A 30 -10.48 13.96 -3.69
CA ARG A 30 -10.94 14.93 -2.67
C ARG A 30 -11.19 14.27 -1.33
N ASP A 31 -11.78 13.07 -1.34
CA ASP A 31 -12.11 12.31 -0.14
C ASP A 31 -10.90 11.56 0.43
N VAL A 32 -10.85 11.43 1.76
CA VAL A 32 -9.73 10.78 2.46
C VAL A 32 -9.71 9.27 2.22
N PHE A 33 -10.87 8.61 2.15
CA PHE A 33 -10.95 7.18 1.89
C PHE A 33 -10.55 6.87 0.44
N ASP A 34 -10.93 7.73 -0.51
CA ASP A 34 -10.45 7.62 -1.90
C ASP A 34 -8.92 7.77 -1.96
N ARG A 35 -8.34 8.80 -1.32
CA ARG A 35 -6.87 8.95 -1.24
C ARG A 35 -6.21 7.70 -0.66
N LEU A 36 -6.75 7.16 0.43
CA LEU A 36 -6.24 5.96 1.08
C LEU A 36 -6.33 4.70 0.20
N HIS A 37 -7.36 4.60 -0.64
CA HIS A 37 -7.47 3.53 -1.63
C HIS A 37 -6.30 3.56 -2.63
N TYR A 38 -5.96 4.74 -3.15
CA TYR A 38 -4.82 4.90 -4.05
C TYR A 38 -3.47 4.66 -3.36
N VAL A 39 -3.30 5.13 -2.12
CA VAL A 39 -2.09 4.85 -1.33
C VAL A 39 -1.91 3.35 -1.08
N GLY A 40 -3.00 2.61 -0.85
CA GLY A 40 -2.95 1.15 -0.70
C GLY A 40 -2.34 0.41 -1.90
N MET A 41 -2.43 0.98 -3.11
CA MET A 41 -1.85 0.38 -4.31
C MET A 41 -0.30 0.48 -4.36
N ALA A 42 0.31 1.41 -3.63
CA ALA A 42 1.76 1.65 -3.68
C ALA A 42 2.58 0.41 -3.27
N GLY A 43 2.06 -0.42 -2.37
CA GLY A 43 2.73 -1.65 -1.95
C GLY A 43 2.94 -2.62 -3.11
N TYR A 44 1.95 -2.78 -3.99
CA TYR A 44 2.05 -3.62 -5.19
C TYR A 44 3.07 -3.07 -6.19
N GLY A 45 3.14 -1.73 -6.33
CA GLY A 45 4.18 -1.08 -7.13
C GLY A 45 5.59 -1.43 -6.62
N GLY A 46 5.80 -1.31 -5.31
CA GLY A 46 7.05 -1.70 -4.64
C GLY A 46 7.40 -3.19 -4.83
N LEU A 47 6.42 -4.08 -4.76
CA LEU A 47 6.63 -5.52 -5.00
C LEU A 47 7.07 -5.80 -6.44
N LEU A 48 6.41 -5.21 -7.45
CA LEU A 48 6.80 -5.38 -8.85
C LEU A 48 8.24 -4.92 -9.10
N ILE A 49 8.62 -3.77 -8.52
CA ILE A 49 9.99 -3.26 -8.58
C ILE A 49 10.96 -4.23 -7.89
N GLY A 50 10.62 -4.74 -6.70
CA GLY A 50 11.44 -5.71 -5.97
C GLY A 50 11.68 -7.00 -6.77
N VAL A 51 10.64 -7.54 -7.39
CA VAL A 51 10.74 -8.72 -8.27
C VAL A 51 11.57 -8.41 -9.52
N ALA A 52 11.43 -7.22 -10.11
CA ALA A 52 12.26 -6.81 -11.24
C ALA A 52 13.75 -6.76 -10.87
N VAL A 53 14.09 -6.24 -9.69
CA VAL A 53 15.47 -6.22 -9.16
C VAL A 53 15.98 -7.64 -8.93
N LEU A 54 15.20 -8.52 -8.31
CA LEU A 54 15.57 -9.93 -8.14
C LEU A 54 15.81 -10.61 -9.49
N LEU A 55 14.95 -10.37 -10.48
CA LEU A 55 15.16 -10.89 -11.83
C LEU A 55 16.36 -10.25 -12.53
N ARG A 56 16.86 -9.09 -12.13
CA ARG A 56 18.08 -8.51 -12.73
C ARG A 56 19.35 -9.01 -12.05
N GLU A 57 19.34 -9.04 -10.72
CA GLU A 57 20.51 -9.31 -9.87
C GLU A 57 20.59 -10.76 -9.38
N SER A 58 19.59 -11.60 -9.67
CA SER A 58 19.43 -12.96 -9.13
C SER A 58 19.30 -12.98 -7.60
N PHE A 59 19.32 -14.17 -6.99
CA PHE A 59 19.41 -14.34 -5.52
C PHE A 59 20.77 -13.86 -5.01
N SER A 60 20.84 -12.55 -4.83
CA SER A 60 21.95 -11.82 -4.24
C SER A 60 21.40 -11.05 -3.04
N LEU A 61 22.29 -10.57 -2.17
CA LEU A 61 21.89 -9.77 -1.01
C LEU A 61 21.01 -8.56 -1.38
N ILE A 62 21.22 -7.98 -2.57
CA ILE A 62 20.41 -6.87 -3.09
C ILE A 62 19.04 -7.37 -3.56
N GLY A 63 19.00 -8.45 -4.34
CA GLY A 63 17.76 -9.05 -4.83
C GLY A 63 16.85 -9.54 -3.69
N ASP A 64 17.44 -10.20 -2.70
CA ASP A 64 16.72 -10.75 -1.55
C ASP A 64 16.10 -9.64 -0.69
N LYS A 65 16.87 -8.57 -0.44
CA LYS A 65 16.37 -7.40 0.29
C LYS A 65 15.27 -6.69 -0.48
N ALA A 66 15.43 -6.50 -1.79
CA ALA A 66 14.41 -5.85 -2.62
C ALA A 66 13.10 -6.64 -2.63
N LEU A 67 13.17 -7.97 -2.75
CA LEU A 67 11.99 -8.84 -2.65
C LEU A 67 11.35 -8.77 -1.26
N ALA A 68 12.15 -8.88 -0.19
CA ALA A 68 11.66 -8.80 1.18
C ALA A 68 10.96 -7.47 1.45
N THR A 69 11.51 -6.34 0.99
CA THR A 69 10.87 -5.03 1.09
C THR A 69 9.52 -5.01 0.37
N GLY A 70 9.45 -5.54 -0.86
CA GLY A 70 8.19 -5.64 -1.60
C GLY A 70 7.10 -6.41 -0.85
N ILE A 71 7.46 -7.56 -0.26
CA ILE A 71 6.54 -8.40 0.53
C ILE A 71 6.07 -7.64 1.78
N VAL A 72 6.98 -6.99 2.49
CA VAL A 72 6.66 -6.18 3.68
C VAL A 72 5.68 -5.06 3.32
N LEU A 73 5.89 -4.37 2.21
CA LEU A 73 5.00 -3.28 1.78
C LEU A 73 3.59 -3.78 1.43
N VAL A 74 3.45 -4.91 0.74
CA VAL A 74 2.13 -5.46 0.39
C VAL A 74 1.38 -6.00 1.61
N THR A 75 2.10 -6.55 2.58
CA THR A 75 1.49 -7.14 3.79
C THR A 75 1.17 -6.11 4.86
N LEU A 76 2.06 -5.14 5.09
CA LEU A 76 1.86 -4.09 6.10
C LEU A 76 1.11 -2.87 5.56
N GLY A 77 1.09 -2.65 4.24
CA GLY A 77 0.35 -1.56 3.61
C GLY A 77 -1.13 -1.52 3.98
N PRO A 78 -1.88 -2.64 3.87
CA PRO A 78 -3.27 -2.72 4.29
C PRO A 78 -3.48 -2.42 5.77
N LEU A 79 -2.55 -2.81 6.65
CA LEU A 79 -2.61 -2.49 8.08
C LEU A 79 -2.50 -0.98 8.30
N ALA A 80 -1.55 -0.32 7.63
CA ALA A 80 -1.38 1.13 7.71
C ALA A 80 -2.60 1.89 7.17
N VAL A 81 -3.17 1.44 6.05
CA VAL A 81 -4.41 2.03 5.50
C VAL A 81 -5.59 1.83 6.45
N HIS A 82 -5.75 0.62 7.00
CA HIS A 82 -6.85 0.31 7.91
C HIS A 82 -6.79 1.12 9.20
N THR A 83 -5.62 1.19 9.85
CA THR A 83 -5.45 1.97 11.08
C THR A 83 -5.67 3.45 10.83
N THR A 84 -5.17 3.98 9.72
CA THR A 84 -5.39 5.39 9.34
C THR A 84 -6.87 5.68 9.08
N ALA A 85 -7.56 4.83 8.31
CA ALA A 85 -8.99 4.97 8.04
C ALA A 85 -9.82 4.86 9.33
N ARG A 86 -9.45 3.96 10.24
CA ARG A 86 -10.10 3.80 11.56
C ARG A 86 -9.92 5.06 12.40
N SER A 87 -8.70 5.59 12.50
CA SER A 87 -8.43 6.83 13.22
C SER A 87 -9.22 8.01 12.65
N PHE A 88 -9.33 8.11 11.33
CA PHE A 88 -10.14 9.16 10.69
C PHE A 88 -11.64 9.00 11.02
N ARG A 89 -12.19 7.79 10.92
CA ARG A 89 -13.60 7.53 11.29
C ARG A 89 -13.91 7.86 12.75
N THR A 90 -13.04 7.47 13.68
CA THR A 90 -13.23 7.78 15.10
C THR A 90 -13.17 9.28 15.35
N ARG A 91 -12.34 10.02 14.62
CA ARG A 91 -12.29 11.49 14.70
C ARG A 91 -13.56 12.15 14.14
N GLU A 92 -14.10 11.63 13.03
CA GLU A 92 -15.26 12.23 12.34
C GLU A 92 -16.59 11.91 13.05
N ARG A 93 -16.77 10.68 13.52
CA ARG A 93 -18.05 10.19 14.08
C ARG A 93 -18.06 10.03 15.60
N GLY A 94 -16.94 10.28 16.26
CA GLY A 94 -16.77 9.98 17.69
C GLY A 94 -16.47 8.49 17.96
N ASP A 95 -16.24 8.17 19.23
CA ASP A 95 -16.08 6.77 19.64
C ASP A 95 -17.45 6.10 19.70
N TRP A 96 -17.62 5.03 18.91
CA TRP A 96 -18.84 4.23 18.87
C TRP A 96 -19.21 3.62 20.22
N ARG A 97 -18.25 3.49 21.15
CA ARG A 97 -18.50 3.02 22.52
C ARG A 97 -19.38 3.95 23.34
N GLN A 98 -19.33 5.26 23.07
CA GLN A 98 -20.11 6.25 23.84
C GLN A 98 -21.63 6.03 23.71
N GLY A 99 -22.11 5.55 22.56
CA GLY A 99 -23.53 5.23 22.37
C GLY A 99 -23.97 4.04 23.23
N ILE A 100 -23.14 3.00 23.30
CA ILE A 100 -23.42 1.78 24.08
C ILE A 100 -23.42 2.07 25.58
N GLU A 101 -22.47 2.88 26.05
CA GLU A 101 -22.41 3.28 27.47
C GLU A 101 -23.62 4.13 27.87
N SER A 102 -24.08 5.03 26.99
CA SER A 102 -25.26 5.87 27.26
C SER A 102 -26.59 5.10 27.36
N GLU A 103 -26.69 3.95 26.69
CA GLU A 103 -27.86 3.05 26.78
C GLU A 103 -27.81 2.13 28.00
N ALA A 104 -26.60 1.88 28.53
CA ALA A 104 -26.37 1.01 29.68
C ALA A 104 -26.53 1.71 31.04
N GLU A 105 -26.50 3.05 31.10
CA GLU A 105 -26.82 3.80 32.31
C GLU A 105 -28.35 3.83 32.55
N PRO A 106 -28.87 3.18 33.61
CA PRO A 106 -30.27 3.35 33.98
C PRO A 106 -30.52 4.78 34.47
N LYS A 107 -31.49 5.45 33.86
CA LYS A 107 -32.00 6.77 34.28
C LYS A 107 -32.66 6.73 35.66
#